data_AF-A0A5M8QZB4-F1
#
_entry.id   AF-A0A5M8QZB4-F1
#
_cell.length_a   1.000
_cell.length_b   1.000
_cell.length_c   1.000
_cell.angle_alpha   90.00
_cell.angle_beta   90.00
_cell.angle_gamma   90.00
#
_symmetry.space_group_name_H-M   'P 1'
#
loop_
_entity.id
_entity.type
_entity.pdbx_description
1 polymer ?
#
loop_
_entity_poly.entity_id
_entity_poly.type
_entity_poly.pdbx_seq_one_letter_code
_entity_poly.pdbx_strand_id
1 'polypeptide(L)'
;MKKQLKSISILMLFAGALLMACSKSSESIDPEASSPPPAGVGGKWSYGTFSPSSFWGTDGSYNGSAYEQAMAFNFSSNGTYEMYVMNVTTYYSCRTGAYTYWKGQVKFDETNHTLTLTPLQGTQRGEYSCATGKNFKRDATASEKQDAHKTYYYAKETDSKGQPALRIYFSETDNQGAQLSKGNW
;
A
#
# COMPACT_ATOMS: atom_id res chain seq x y z
N MET A 1 -84.17 -19.02 -11.47
CA MET A 1 -83.35 -18.98 -10.24
C MET A 1 -81.94 -19.46 -10.57
N LYS A 2 -80.97 -18.55 -10.63
CA LYS A 2 -79.58 -18.83 -11.01
C LYS A 2 -78.76 -19.14 -9.75
N LYS A 3 -78.10 -20.30 -9.69
CA LYS A 3 -77.09 -20.63 -8.66
C LYS A 3 -75.71 -20.20 -9.15
N GLN A 4 -75.02 -19.40 -8.36
CA GLN A 4 -73.63 -18.96 -8.52
C GLN A 4 -72.93 -19.22 -7.18
N LEU A 5 -71.88 -20.05 -7.16
CA LEU A 5 -70.84 -20.11 -6.11
C LEU A 5 -69.70 -21.01 -6.64
N LYS A 6 -68.64 -20.43 -7.22
CA LYS A 6 -67.31 -20.15 -6.64
C LYS A 6 -66.53 -21.39 -6.14
N SER A 7 -65.42 -21.68 -6.82
CA SER A 7 -64.18 -22.29 -6.29
C SER A 7 -63.08 -21.95 -7.30
N ILE A 8 -62.35 -20.85 -7.09
CA ILE A 8 -61.06 -20.73 -6.40
C ILE A 8 -60.01 -21.68 -7.00
N SER A 9 -59.32 -21.15 -8.01
CA SER A 9 -58.07 -21.67 -8.58
C SER A 9 -56.90 -21.28 -7.71
N ILE A 10 -56.15 -22.25 -7.20
CA ILE A 10 -54.82 -22.05 -6.60
C ILE A 10 -53.98 -23.28 -6.99
N LEU A 11 -52.87 -23.07 -7.70
CA LEU A 11 -51.50 -23.42 -7.29
C LEU A 11 -50.57 -23.50 -8.53
N MET A 12 -50.04 -22.35 -8.95
CA MET A 12 -48.80 -22.28 -9.75
C MET A 12 -47.62 -22.36 -8.78
N LEU A 13 -46.90 -23.49 -8.79
CA LEU A 13 -45.55 -23.61 -8.24
C LEU A 13 -44.57 -23.76 -9.40
N PHE A 14 -43.34 -23.27 -9.21
CA PHE A 14 -42.18 -23.26 -10.13
C PHE A 14 -41.90 -21.96 -10.88
N ALA A 15 -41.32 -20.99 -10.17
CA ALA A 15 -40.24 -20.14 -10.71
C ALA A 15 -39.55 -19.40 -9.54
N GLY A 16 -38.26 -19.62 -9.34
CA GLY A 16 -37.46 -18.73 -8.48
C GLY A 16 -36.39 -19.40 -7.62
N ALA A 17 -35.39 -20.02 -8.25
CA ALA A 17 -34.15 -20.38 -7.56
C ALA A 17 -32.93 -20.31 -8.49
N LEU A 18 -32.74 -19.18 -9.17
CA LEU A 18 -31.50 -18.89 -9.91
C LEU A 18 -31.18 -17.40 -9.83
N LEU A 19 -30.82 -16.92 -8.63
CA LEU A 19 -30.08 -15.66 -8.46
C LEU A 19 -29.03 -15.83 -7.35
N MET A 20 -28.07 -16.74 -7.55
CA MET A 20 -26.75 -16.57 -6.95
C MET A 20 -26.00 -15.52 -7.77
N ALA A 21 -26.39 -14.26 -7.59
CA ALA A 21 -25.62 -13.13 -8.08
C ALA A 21 -24.35 -13.04 -7.22
N CYS A 22 -23.20 -13.32 -7.82
CA CYS A 22 -21.90 -12.96 -7.28
C CYS A 22 -21.91 -11.47 -6.93
N SER A 23 -21.97 -11.14 -5.64
CA SER A 23 -21.57 -9.83 -5.16
C SER A 23 -20.06 -9.75 -5.33
N LYS A 24 -19.61 -9.09 -6.41
CA LYS A 24 -18.29 -8.47 -6.41
C LYS A 24 -18.30 -7.49 -5.24
N SER A 25 -17.64 -7.86 -4.15
CA SER A 25 -17.38 -6.97 -3.02
C SER A 25 -16.59 -5.78 -3.57
N SER A 26 -17.28 -4.68 -3.86
CA SER A 26 -16.64 -3.37 -3.93
C SER A 26 -15.97 -3.19 -2.58
N GLU A 27 -14.65 -3.06 -2.57
CA GLU A 27 -13.85 -2.73 -1.40
C GLU A 27 -14.36 -1.40 -0.83
N SER A 28 -15.38 -1.47 0.03
CA SER A 28 -15.93 -0.32 0.72
C SER A 28 -14.97 0.09 1.81
N ILE A 29 -14.74 1.39 1.94
CA ILE A 29 -13.94 1.95 3.03
C ILE A 29 -14.65 1.58 4.34
N ASP A 30 -14.04 0.70 5.14
CA ASP A 30 -14.42 0.48 6.54
C ASP A 30 -14.15 1.77 7.35
N PRO A 31 -15.19 2.43 7.88
CA PRO A 31 -15.03 3.67 8.65
C PRO A 31 -14.27 3.46 9.97
N GLU A 32 -14.20 2.24 10.51
CA GLU A 32 -13.44 1.96 11.73
C GLU A 32 -11.94 1.85 11.46
N ALA A 33 -11.56 1.45 10.24
CA ALA A 33 -10.18 1.29 9.78
C ALA A 33 -9.63 2.51 9.03
N SER A 34 -10.39 3.62 8.99
CA SER A 34 -10.06 4.80 8.20
C SER A 34 -10.27 6.09 8.99
N SER A 35 -9.34 7.04 8.87
CA SER A 35 -9.54 8.41 9.31
C SER A 35 -8.85 9.39 8.36
N PRO A 36 -9.36 10.62 8.21
CA PRO A 36 -8.63 11.67 7.52
C PRO A 36 -7.25 11.89 8.14
N PRO A 37 -6.23 12.27 7.35
CA PRO A 37 -4.93 12.63 7.89
C PRO A 37 -5.03 13.92 8.70
N PRO A 38 -4.28 14.03 9.82
CA PRO A 38 -4.19 15.26 10.60
C PRO A 38 -3.69 16.44 9.76
N ALA A 39 -3.96 17.65 10.25
CA ALA A 39 -3.49 18.88 9.60
C ALA A 39 -1.96 18.84 9.40
N GLY A 40 -1.54 19.07 8.15
CA GLY A 40 -0.13 19.05 7.75
C GLY A 40 0.44 17.67 7.40
N VAL A 41 -0.29 16.56 7.64
CA VAL A 41 0.15 15.20 7.32
C VAL A 41 -0.37 14.71 5.96
N GLY A 42 -1.50 15.25 5.49
CA GLY A 42 -2.07 14.88 4.19
C GLY A 42 -1.14 15.19 3.01
N GLY A 43 -1.22 14.34 1.98
CA GLY A 43 -0.47 14.46 0.74
C GLY A 43 0.68 13.46 0.60
N LYS A 44 1.64 13.81 -0.24
CA LYS A 44 2.72 12.93 -0.70
C LYS A 44 4.01 13.16 0.08
N TRP A 45 4.61 12.07 0.52
CA TRP A 45 5.83 12.06 1.32
C TRP A 45 6.77 11.00 0.76
N SER A 46 8.07 11.28 0.70
CA SER A 46 9.04 10.31 0.22
C SER A 46 10.37 10.43 0.95
N TYR A 47 10.99 9.28 1.14
CA TYR A 47 12.35 9.09 1.60
C TYR A 47 13.09 8.24 0.57
N GLY A 48 14.37 8.53 0.37
CA GLY A 48 15.23 7.75 -0.51
C GLY A 48 16.70 7.87 -0.11
N THR A 49 17.41 6.76 -0.20
CA THR A 49 18.86 6.70 -0.07
C THR A 49 19.46 5.94 -1.24
N PHE A 50 20.67 6.33 -1.63
CA PHE A 50 21.49 5.56 -2.54
C PHE A 50 22.94 5.54 -2.03
N SER A 51 23.60 4.40 -2.15
CA SER A 51 25.02 4.23 -1.82
C SER A 51 25.87 4.31 -3.09
N PRO A 52 26.84 5.25 -3.17
CA PRO A 52 27.74 5.36 -4.30
C PRO A 52 28.84 4.27 -4.31
N SER A 53 28.88 3.36 -3.35
CA SER A 53 30.07 2.57 -3.03
C SER A 53 30.55 1.54 -4.06
N SER A 54 29.88 1.33 -5.20
CA SER A 54 30.34 0.48 -6.30
C SER A 54 29.49 0.70 -7.57
N PHE A 55 29.46 1.93 -8.08
CA PHE A 55 28.58 2.25 -9.22
C PHE A 55 29.15 1.92 -10.60
N TRP A 56 30.44 1.58 -10.67
CA TRP A 56 31.12 1.12 -11.89
C TRP A 56 31.48 -0.36 -11.79
N GLY A 57 31.34 -1.09 -12.89
CA GLY A 57 31.88 -2.43 -13.07
C GLY A 57 33.40 -2.42 -13.27
N THR A 58 34.03 -3.58 -13.15
CA THR A 58 35.47 -3.76 -13.45
C THR A 58 35.80 -3.54 -14.92
N ASP A 59 34.80 -3.57 -15.79
CA ASP A 59 34.85 -3.25 -17.22
C ASP A 59 34.58 -1.76 -17.51
N GLY A 60 34.40 -0.93 -16.48
CA GLY A 60 34.09 0.50 -16.62
C GLY A 60 32.64 0.80 -16.99
N SER A 61 31.74 -0.19 -16.99
CA SER A 61 30.31 0.02 -17.24
C SER A 61 29.58 0.59 -16.02
N TYR A 62 28.57 1.44 -16.23
CA TYR A 62 27.74 1.98 -15.14
C TYR A 62 26.72 0.92 -14.71
N ASN A 63 26.82 0.45 -13.46
CA ASN A 63 25.98 -0.63 -12.92
C ASN A 63 24.86 -0.14 -11.97
N GLY A 64 24.77 1.17 -11.73
CA GLY A 64 23.85 1.76 -10.75
C GLY A 64 24.41 1.75 -9.33
N SER A 65 23.69 2.34 -8.38
CA SER A 65 24.17 2.42 -6.99
C SER A 65 24.22 1.02 -6.36
N ALA A 66 25.16 0.82 -5.42
CA ALA A 66 25.37 -0.47 -4.77
C ALA A 66 24.16 -0.89 -3.93
N TYR A 67 23.53 0.10 -3.31
CA TYR A 67 22.30 -0.03 -2.54
C TYR A 67 21.42 1.17 -2.82
N GLU A 68 20.14 0.94 -3.10
CA GLU A 68 19.12 1.98 -3.22
C GLU A 68 17.92 1.55 -2.40
N GLN A 69 17.42 2.44 -1.55
CA GLN A 69 16.19 2.22 -0.81
C GLN A 69 15.32 3.45 -0.93
N ALA A 70 14.04 3.27 -1.22
CA ALA A 70 13.09 4.36 -1.20
C ALA A 70 11.76 3.90 -0.62
N MET A 71 11.09 4.83 0.06
CA MET A 71 9.75 4.65 0.58
C MET A 71 8.96 5.93 0.30
N ALA A 72 7.73 5.78 -0.17
CA ALA A 72 6.84 6.92 -0.37
C ALA A 72 5.43 6.61 0.09
N PHE A 73 4.77 7.60 0.67
CA PHE A 73 3.36 7.56 1.07
C PHE A 73 2.58 8.64 0.34
N ASN A 74 1.32 8.37 0.05
CA ASN A 74 0.33 9.37 -0.30
C ASN A 74 -0.89 9.19 0.60
N PHE A 75 -1.11 10.10 1.55
CA PHE A 75 -2.27 10.08 2.44
C PHE A 75 -3.38 10.99 1.90
N SER A 76 -4.49 10.38 1.49
CA SER A 76 -5.64 11.08 0.92
C SER A 76 -6.60 11.54 2.00
N SER A 77 -7.34 12.63 1.75
CA SER A 77 -8.28 13.22 2.72
C SER A 77 -9.44 12.31 3.13
N ASN A 78 -9.73 11.27 2.34
CA ASN A 78 -10.76 10.27 2.62
C ASN A 78 -10.28 9.11 3.50
N GLY A 79 -9.07 9.20 4.08
CA GLY A 79 -8.48 8.14 4.91
C GLY A 79 -8.01 6.91 4.13
N THR A 80 -7.69 7.09 2.84
CA THR A 80 -6.98 6.07 2.05
C THR A 80 -5.50 6.43 1.92
N TYR A 81 -4.68 5.42 1.68
CA TYR A 81 -3.26 5.59 1.41
C TYR A 81 -2.80 4.82 0.19
N GLU A 82 -1.70 5.29 -0.39
CA GLU A 82 -0.83 4.51 -1.26
C GLU A 82 0.58 4.51 -0.66
N MET A 83 1.27 3.38 -0.74
CA MET A 83 2.64 3.22 -0.28
C MET A 83 3.47 2.54 -1.37
N TYR A 84 4.67 3.07 -1.59
CA TYR A 84 5.64 2.56 -2.55
C TYR A 84 6.92 2.25 -1.80
N VAL A 85 7.47 1.05 -2.00
CA VAL A 85 8.75 0.63 -1.42
C VAL A 85 9.62 0.10 -2.53
N MET A 86 10.88 0.54 -2.54
CA MET A 86 11.91 0.07 -3.44
C MET A 86 13.13 -0.32 -2.63
N ASN A 87 13.67 -1.50 -2.89
CA ASN A 87 14.99 -1.92 -2.42
C ASN A 87 15.74 -2.48 -3.63
N VAL A 88 16.89 -1.92 -3.95
CA VAL A 88 17.73 -2.38 -5.05
C VAL A 88 19.15 -2.59 -4.54
N THR A 89 19.74 -3.69 -4.96
CA THR A 89 21.13 -4.03 -4.68
C THR A 89 21.85 -4.32 -5.98
N THR A 90 23.10 -3.89 -6.05
CA THR A 90 23.98 -4.16 -7.19
C THR A 90 25.23 -4.88 -6.65
N TYR A 91 25.52 -6.05 -7.19
CA TYR A 91 26.68 -6.86 -6.84
C TYR A 91 27.36 -7.36 -8.12
N TYR A 92 28.60 -6.93 -8.35
CA TYR A 92 29.29 -7.05 -9.64
C TYR A 92 28.44 -6.46 -10.79
N SER A 93 28.13 -7.25 -11.82
CA SER A 93 27.25 -6.89 -12.94
C SER A 93 25.78 -7.27 -12.70
N CYS A 94 25.46 -7.84 -11.53
CA CYS A 94 24.11 -8.28 -11.20
C CYS A 94 23.37 -7.22 -10.38
N ARG A 95 22.18 -6.85 -10.83
CA ARG A 95 21.28 -5.92 -10.15
C ARG A 95 20.00 -6.65 -9.78
N THR A 96 19.63 -6.56 -8.51
CA THR A 96 18.41 -7.18 -7.96
C THR A 96 17.53 -6.10 -7.34
N GLY A 97 16.32 -5.94 -7.86
CA GLY A 97 15.33 -4.98 -7.37
C GLY A 97 14.09 -5.68 -6.82
N ALA A 98 13.65 -5.23 -5.65
CA ALA A 98 12.37 -5.58 -5.04
C ALA A 98 11.52 -4.31 -4.92
N TYR A 99 10.34 -4.35 -5.56
CA TYR A 99 9.40 -3.23 -5.59
C TYR A 99 8.06 -3.69 -5.05
N THR A 100 7.54 -2.93 -4.10
CA THR A 100 6.25 -3.19 -3.48
C THR A 100 5.38 -1.95 -3.56
N TYR A 101 4.13 -2.17 -3.95
CA TYR A 101 3.08 -1.17 -3.92
C TYR A 101 1.95 -1.67 -3.03
N TRP A 102 1.45 -0.80 -2.15
CA TRP A 102 0.27 -1.05 -1.33
C TRP A 102 -0.74 0.07 -1.50
N LYS A 103 -2.02 -0.29 -1.48
CA LYS A 103 -3.13 0.65 -1.42
C LYS A 103 -4.18 0.15 -0.45
N GLY A 104 -4.73 1.05 0.35
CA GLY A 104 -5.75 0.67 1.32
C GLY A 104 -6.19 1.83 2.18
N GLN A 105 -6.49 1.53 3.44
CA GLN A 105 -7.01 2.48 4.41
C GLN A 105 -5.95 2.85 5.43
N VAL A 106 -6.01 4.07 5.93
CA VAL A 106 -5.13 4.54 6.99
C VAL A 106 -5.98 5.11 8.12
N LYS A 107 -5.64 4.74 9.35
CA LYS A 107 -6.21 5.30 10.57
C LYS A 107 -5.12 6.01 11.34
N PHE A 108 -5.30 7.29 11.61
CA PHE A 108 -4.43 8.09 12.45
C PHE A 108 -4.97 8.14 13.87
N ASP A 109 -4.07 7.98 14.83
CA ASP A 109 -4.29 8.29 16.23
C ASP A 109 -3.41 9.50 16.59
N GLU A 110 -4.04 10.68 16.72
CA GLU A 110 -3.33 11.91 17.05
C GLU A 110 -2.86 11.94 18.50
N THR A 111 -3.49 11.18 19.40
CA THR A 111 -3.13 11.15 20.82
C THR A 111 -1.85 10.35 21.02
N ASN A 112 -1.76 9.19 20.37
CA ASN A 112 -0.61 8.29 20.46
C ASN A 112 0.45 8.54 19.38
N HIS A 113 0.20 9.49 18.47
CA HIS A 113 1.05 9.78 17.31
C HIS A 113 1.36 8.53 16.46
N THR A 114 0.32 7.72 16.21
CA THR A 114 0.44 6.53 15.36
C THR A 114 -0.43 6.60 14.12
N LEU A 115 -0.04 5.83 13.11
CA LEU A 115 -0.87 5.55 11.94
C LEU A 115 -0.87 4.05 11.67
N THR A 116 -2.06 3.49 11.44
CA THR A 116 -2.25 2.08 11.10
C THR A 116 -2.66 1.96 9.66
N LEU A 117 -1.88 1.21 8.88
CA LEU A 117 -2.17 0.91 7.49
C LEU A 117 -2.91 -0.42 7.40
N THR A 118 -4.03 -0.43 6.68
CA THR A 118 -4.80 -1.63 6.36
C THR A 118 -4.79 -1.82 4.83
N PRO A 119 -3.87 -2.62 4.28
CA PRO A 119 -3.79 -2.85 2.84
C PRO A 119 -5.02 -3.61 2.32
N LEU A 120 -5.63 -3.09 1.26
CA LEU A 120 -6.71 -3.77 0.53
C LEU A 120 -6.17 -4.41 -0.75
N GLN A 121 -5.25 -3.71 -1.40
CA GLN A 121 -4.56 -4.11 -2.62
C GLN A 121 -3.05 -4.02 -2.45
N GLY A 122 -2.32 -4.83 -3.21
CA GLY A 122 -0.88 -4.69 -3.31
C GLY A 122 -0.30 -5.38 -4.53
N THR A 123 0.86 -4.92 -4.97
CA THR A 123 1.61 -5.48 -6.10
C THR A 123 3.06 -5.69 -5.68
N GLN A 124 3.59 -6.87 -5.97
CA GLN A 124 4.97 -7.24 -5.76
C GLN A 124 5.66 -7.41 -7.11
N ARG A 125 6.88 -6.88 -7.24
CA ARG A 125 7.71 -7.04 -8.44
C ARG A 125 9.15 -7.32 -8.06
N GLY A 126 9.71 -8.37 -8.65
CA GLY A 126 11.13 -8.70 -8.56
C GLY A 126 11.80 -8.55 -9.92
N GLU A 127 12.97 -7.90 -9.95
CA GLU A 127 13.83 -7.75 -11.11
C GLU A 127 15.23 -8.30 -10.79
N TYR A 128 15.74 -9.19 -11.63
CA TYR A 128 17.03 -9.86 -11.45
C TYR A 128 17.81 -9.83 -12.77
N SER A 129 18.78 -8.92 -12.92
CA SER A 129 19.48 -8.74 -14.20
C SER A 129 20.25 -9.99 -14.65
N CYS A 130 20.83 -10.75 -13.71
CA CYS A 130 21.58 -11.98 -13.99
C CYS A 130 20.73 -13.26 -14.01
N ALA A 131 19.44 -13.15 -13.66
CA ALA A 131 18.52 -14.28 -13.61
C ALA A 131 17.14 -13.85 -14.12
N THR A 132 17.09 -13.25 -15.32
CA THR A 132 15.88 -12.60 -15.86
C THR A 132 14.67 -13.52 -15.93
N GLY A 133 14.88 -14.84 -16.11
CA GLY A 133 13.82 -15.85 -16.03
C GLY A 133 13.17 -16.02 -14.64
N LYS A 134 13.69 -15.34 -13.60
CA LYS A 134 13.12 -15.25 -12.24
C LYS A 134 12.38 -13.94 -11.98
N ASN A 135 12.35 -13.03 -12.96
CA ASN A 135 11.57 -11.80 -12.85
C ASN A 135 10.09 -12.13 -12.63
N PHE A 136 9.43 -11.35 -11.80
CA PHE A 136 8.01 -11.53 -11.56
C PHE A 136 7.31 -10.20 -11.32
N LYS A 137 6.02 -10.17 -11.62
CA LYS A 137 5.08 -9.14 -11.19
C LYS A 137 3.76 -9.83 -10.88
N ARG A 138 3.24 -9.65 -9.67
CA ARG A 138 2.00 -10.26 -9.24
C ARG A 138 1.31 -9.43 -8.18
N ASP A 139 0.03 -9.71 -7.96
CA ASP A 139 -0.68 -9.17 -6.81
C ASP A 139 -0.17 -9.80 -5.52
N ALA A 140 -0.30 -9.05 -4.44
CA ALA A 140 -0.03 -9.54 -3.09
C ALA A 140 -1.10 -10.55 -2.66
N THR A 141 -0.66 -11.62 -2.02
CA THR A 141 -1.51 -12.63 -1.40
C THR A 141 -2.25 -12.06 -0.18
N ALA A 142 -3.27 -12.77 0.31
CA ALA A 142 -3.96 -12.39 1.53
C ALA A 142 -3.03 -12.36 2.76
N SER A 143 -2.11 -13.32 2.87
CA SER A 143 -1.11 -13.35 3.95
C SER A 143 -0.18 -12.14 3.88
N GLU A 144 0.34 -11.80 2.70
CA GLU A 144 1.22 -10.64 2.55
C GLU A 144 0.50 -9.32 2.86
N LYS A 145 -0.80 -9.20 2.54
CA LYS A 145 -1.62 -8.05 2.94
C LYS A 145 -1.82 -7.99 4.46
N GLN A 146 -2.02 -9.15 5.10
CA GLN A 146 -2.13 -9.23 6.55
C GLN A 146 -0.80 -8.85 7.23
N ASP A 147 0.33 -9.30 6.70
CA ASP A 147 1.66 -8.95 7.22
C ASP A 147 1.99 -7.46 7.00
N ALA A 148 1.45 -6.87 5.94
CA ALA A 148 1.57 -5.44 5.66
C ALA A 148 0.54 -4.58 6.43
N HIS A 149 -0.40 -5.18 7.17
CA HIS A 149 -1.20 -4.46 8.15
C HIS A 149 -0.30 -4.08 9.31
N LYS A 150 0.09 -2.79 9.36
CA LYS A 150 1.12 -2.34 10.30
C LYS A 150 0.82 -0.98 10.88
N THR A 151 1.10 -0.83 12.16
CA THR A 151 1.13 0.44 12.86
C THR A 151 2.54 1.01 12.84
N TYR A 152 2.62 2.29 12.47
CA TYR A 152 3.83 3.12 12.54
C TYR A 152 3.60 4.24 13.55
N TYR A 153 4.69 4.80 14.06
CA TYR A 153 4.65 6.05 14.82
C TYR A 153 5.10 7.18 13.90
N TYR A 154 4.60 8.39 14.11
CA TYR A 154 4.96 9.52 13.26
C TYR A 154 5.20 10.81 14.04
N ALA A 155 6.06 11.67 13.51
CA ALA A 155 6.27 13.02 14.00
C ALA A 155 6.24 14.02 12.84
N LYS A 156 5.57 15.16 13.06
CA LYS A 156 5.66 16.33 12.19
C LYS A 156 6.92 17.08 12.54
N GLU A 157 7.77 17.33 11.56
CA GLU A 157 9.07 17.95 11.75
C GLU A 157 9.33 19.02 10.69
N THR A 158 10.48 19.66 10.81
CA THR A 158 11.04 20.53 9.79
C THR A 158 12.41 19.97 9.41
N ASP A 159 12.69 19.85 8.12
CA ASP A 159 14.01 19.40 7.66
C ASP A 159 15.09 20.47 7.88
N SER A 160 16.33 20.12 7.55
CA SER A 160 17.48 21.03 7.68
C SER A 160 17.39 22.29 6.81
N LYS A 161 16.43 22.36 5.88
CA LYS A 161 16.17 23.50 4.99
C LYS A 161 14.94 24.30 5.40
N GLY A 162 14.35 24.03 6.56
CA GLY A 162 13.16 24.72 7.01
C GLY A 162 11.86 24.24 6.36
N GLN A 163 11.87 23.11 5.63
CA GLN A 163 10.69 22.60 4.94
C GLN A 163 9.93 21.58 5.80
N PRO A 164 8.59 21.48 5.67
CA PRO A 164 7.82 20.45 6.36
C PRO A 164 8.34 19.05 6.04
N ALA A 165 8.55 18.26 7.09
CA ALA A 165 8.97 16.88 7.03
C ALA A 165 8.03 15.99 7.86
N LEU A 166 7.93 14.72 7.48
CA LEU A 166 7.22 13.70 8.22
C LEU A 166 8.20 12.62 8.60
N ARG A 167 8.46 12.41 9.89
CA ARG A 167 9.25 11.28 10.36
C ARG A 167 8.33 10.09 10.63
N ILE A 168 8.70 8.93 10.12
CA ILE A 168 8.02 7.65 10.34
C ILE A 168 8.95 6.74 11.12
N TYR A 169 8.49 6.22 12.25
CA TYR A 169 9.22 5.23 13.05
C TYR A 169 8.58 3.86 12.89
N PHE A 170 9.43 2.83 12.78
CA PHE A 170 9.00 1.47 12.42
C PHE A 170 8.64 0.60 13.62
N SER A 171 8.86 1.10 14.84
CA SER A 171 8.48 0.50 16.11
C SER A 171 8.48 1.57 17.22
N GLU A 172 7.90 1.28 18.37
CA GLU A 172 7.90 2.19 19.53
C GLU A 172 9.31 2.51 20.05
N THR A 173 10.22 1.54 19.91
CA THR A 173 11.62 1.66 20.34
C THR A 173 12.55 2.22 19.27
N ASP A 174 12.04 2.48 18.06
CA ASP A 174 12.81 3.10 16.99
C ASP A 174 12.92 4.59 17.27
N ASN A 175 14.14 5.05 17.54
CA ASN A 175 14.44 6.44 17.83
C ASN A 175 15.08 7.19 16.65
N GLN A 176 15.28 6.52 15.50
CA GLN A 176 15.84 7.15 14.31
C GLN A 176 14.72 7.50 13.33
N GLY A 177 13.89 6.51 12.99
CA GLY A 177 12.88 6.62 11.96
C GLY A 177 13.43 7.01 10.58
N ALA A 178 12.54 7.08 9.60
CA ALA A 178 12.82 7.67 8.30
C ALA A 178 12.21 9.07 8.26
N GLN A 179 13.03 10.09 7.96
CA GLN A 179 12.53 11.43 7.68
C GLN A 179 12.14 11.53 6.20
N LEU A 180 10.86 11.75 5.93
CA LEU A 180 10.31 11.91 4.60
C LEU A 180 10.12 13.39 4.28
N SER A 181 10.52 13.77 3.08
CA SER A 181 10.27 15.09 2.53
C SER A 181 8.95 15.11 1.76
N LYS A 182 8.30 16.27 1.72
CA LYS A 182 7.08 16.46 0.93
C LYS A 182 7.36 16.32 -0.57
N GLY A 183 6.55 15.52 -1.26
CA GLY A 183 6.70 15.21 -2.68
C GLY A 183 5.60 15.84 -3.56
N ASN A 184 5.89 15.97 -4.86
CA ASN A 184 4.97 16.46 -5.90
C ASN A 184 4.75 15.46 -7.05
N TRP A 185 5.16 14.20 -6.87
CA TRP A 185 5.18 13.15 -7.89
C TRP A 185 3.79 12.58 -8.17
#